data_AF-A0A1V4HBF4-F1
#
_entry.id   AF-A0A1V4HBF4-F1
#
_cell.length_a   1.000
_cell.length_b   1.000
_cell.length_c   1.000
_cell.angle_alpha   90.00
_cell.angle_beta   90.00
_cell.angle_gamma   90.00
#
_symmetry.space_group_name_H-M   'P 1'
#
loop_
_entity.id
_entity.type
_entity.pdbx_description
1 polymer ?
#
loop_
_entity_poly.entity_id
_entity_poly.type
_entity_poly.pdbx_seq_one_letter_code
_entity_poly.pdbx_strand_id
1 'polypeptide(L)'
;MKKVIFALSLGLLIGSATSALAATNETVRATVTKFVIKVNGTEKALQTSPIVVDGTSYLPVREVAGLLGAEVKYDDATRTISLQTPVLMDDSMKTNLGGLK
;
A
#
# COMPACT_ATOMS: atom_id res chain seq x y z
N MET A 1 17.71 56.78 51.96
CA MET A 1 18.50 56.13 50.89
C MET A 1 18.66 54.63 51.18
N LYS A 2 17.53 53.94 51.40
CA LYS A 2 17.42 52.54 51.84
C LYS A 2 16.45 51.73 50.96
N LYS A 3 16.02 52.32 49.84
CA LYS A 3 14.94 51.81 48.97
C LYS A 3 15.45 51.32 47.60
N VAL A 4 16.76 51.43 47.35
CA VAL A 4 17.36 51.12 46.04
C VAL A 4 18.00 49.73 46.00
N ILE A 5 18.29 49.13 47.16
CA ILE A 5 18.84 47.77 47.26
C ILE A 5 17.74 46.71 47.06
N PHE A 6 16.49 47.04 47.39
CA PHE A 6 15.33 46.14 47.18
C PHE A 6 14.86 46.04 45.72
N ALA A 7 15.32 46.94 44.85
CA ALA A 7 14.95 46.94 43.43
C ALA A 7 15.84 46.04 42.58
N LEU A 8 17.04 45.66 43.06
CA LEU A 8 17.99 44.86 42.29
C LEU A 8 17.83 43.34 42.52
N SER A 9 17.21 42.93 43.63
CA SER A 9 16.92 41.52 43.91
C SER A 9 15.57 41.02 43.35
N LEU A 10 14.67 41.93 42.95
CA LEU A 10 13.39 41.59 42.33
C LEU A 10 13.44 41.50 40.80
N GLY A 11 14.58 41.85 40.20
CA GLY A 11 14.83 41.70 38.76
C GLY A 11 15.31 40.30 38.33
N LEU A 12 15.53 39.39 39.28
CA LEU A 12 16.03 38.04 39.03
C LEU A 12 14.94 36.95 39.21
N LEU A 13 13.68 37.26 38.92
CA LEU A 13 12.58 36.29 39.06
C LEU A 13 11.66 36.16 37.84
N ILE A 14 12.01 36.75 36.70
CA ILE A 14 11.21 36.66 35.47
C ILE A 14 12.12 36.30 34.30
N GLY A 15 12.43 35.01 34.23
CA GLY A 15 13.25 34.44 33.17
C GLY A 15 13.66 33.00 33.45
N SER A 16 13.01 32.31 34.39
CA SER A 16 13.08 30.86 34.50
C SER A 16 12.59 30.28 33.17
N ALA A 17 13.51 29.55 32.53
CA ALA A 17 13.37 28.92 31.23
C ALA A 17 11.99 28.30 31.02
N THR A 18 11.29 28.73 29.97
CA THR A 18 10.25 27.90 29.38
C THR A 18 10.97 26.75 28.68
N SER A 19 11.23 25.66 29.41
CA SER A 19 11.62 24.41 28.79
C SER A 19 10.45 23.94 27.93
N ALA A 20 10.61 24.03 26.61
CA ALA A 20 9.72 23.34 25.70
C ALA A 20 9.97 21.83 25.89
N LEU A 21 9.12 21.17 26.67
CA LEU A 21 9.04 19.71 26.69
C LEU A 21 8.35 19.29 25.39
N ALA A 22 9.13 19.07 24.34
CA ALA A 22 8.67 18.28 23.21
C ALA A 22 8.57 16.83 23.69
N ALA A 23 7.38 16.43 24.14
CA ALA A 23 7.07 15.01 24.36
C ALA A 23 7.03 14.33 22.98
N THR A 24 8.14 13.71 22.59
CA THR A 24 8.14 12.79 21.46
C THR A 24 7.40 11.54 21.91
N ASN A 25 6.18 11.36 21.43
CA ASN A 25 5.44 10.11 21.61
C ASN A 25 6.18 8.99 20.86
N GLU A 26 6.77 8.05 21.59
CA GLU A 26 7.25 6.80 20.99
C GLU A 26 6.06 6.04 20.44
N THR A 27 5.94 5.97 19.11
CA THR A 27 4.95 5.10 18.47
C THR A 27 5.61 3.79 18.09
N VAL A 28 5.39 2.74 18.88
CA VAL A 28 5.67 1.37 18.46
C VAL A 28 4.57 0.92 17.52
N ARG A 29 4.86 0.88 16.21
CA ARG A 29 3.95 0.35 15.18
C ARG A 29 4.47 -1.01 14.73
N ALA A 30 3.75 -2.07 15.11
CA ALA A 30 3.91 -3.38 14.49
C ALA A 30 2.81 -3.56 13.44
N THR A 31 3.18 -3.65 12.16
CA THR A 31 2.27 -3.99 11.07
C THR A 31 2.74 -5.29 10.45
N VAL A 32 2.14 -6.40 10.87
CA VAL A 32 2.36 -7.71 10.23
C VAL A 32 1.19 -7.95 9.29
N THR A 33 1.43 -7.86 7.98
CA THR A 33 0.42 -8.19 6.96
C THR A 33 0.86 -9.45 6.23
N LYS A 34 0.11 -10.54 6.42
CA LYS A 34 0.31 -11.79 5.70
C LYS A 34 -0.78 -11.94 4.65
N PHE A 35 -0.41 -12.03 3.38
CA PHE A 35 -1.32 -12.28 2.28
C PHE A 35 -1.37 -13.77 1.95
N VAL A 36 -2.57 -14.35 1.92
CA VAL A 36 -2.82 -15.71 1.42
C VAL A 36 -3.71 -15.58 0.19
N ILE A 37 -3.15 -15.87 -0.98
CA ILE A 37 -3.87 -15.79 -2.26
C ILE A 37 -4.38 -17.19 -2.62
N LYS A 38 -5.68 -17.30 -2.95
CA LYS A 38 -6.30 -18.54 -3.40
C LYS A 38 -6.96 -18.34 -4.75
N VAL A 39 -6.74 -19.29 -5.66
CA VAL A 39 -7.40 -19.35 -6.97
C VAL A 39 -8.09 -20.71 -7.06
N ASN A 40 -9.41 -20.71 -7.26
CA ASN A 40 -10.23 -21.92 -7.26
C ASN A 40 -10.00 -22.79 -6.01
N GLY A 41 -9.95 -22.16 -4.84
CA GLY A 41 -9.72 -22.84 -3.55
C GLY A 41 -8.28 -23.28 -3.28
N THR A 42 -7.38 -23.19 -4.26
CA THR A 42 -5.98 -23.60 -4.12
C THR A 42 -5.08 -22.40 -3.81
N GLU A 43 -4.22 -22.53 -2.81
CA GLU A 43 -3.24 -21.48 -2.48
C GLU A 43 -2.22 -21.28 -3.59
N LYS A 44 -1.92 -20.00 -3.87
CA LYS A 44 -0.94 -19.58 -4.86
C LYS A 44 0.00 -18.56 -4.22
N ALA A 45 1.29 -18.75 -4.48
CA ALA A 45 2.32 -17.81 -4.07
C ALA A 45 2.50 -16.75 -5.16
N LEU A 46 2.73 -15.51 -4.72
CA LEU A 46 3.24 -14.43 -5.56
C LEU A 46 4.75 -14.31 -5.30
N GLN A 47 5.53 -14.03 -6.34
CA GLN A 47 6.95 -13.72 -6.26
C GLN A 47 7.17 -12.34 -5.66
N THR A 48 6.37 -11.37 -6.09
CA THR A 48 6.38 -10.02 -5.51
C THR A 48 5.34 -9.96 -4.40
N SER A 49 5.80 -9.59 -3.20
CA SER A 49 4.90 -9.44 -2.05
C SER A 49 3.95 -8.26 -2.25
N PRO A 50 2.64 -8.43 -1.98
CA PRO A 50 1.73 -7.30 -1.93
C PRO A 50 2.13 -6.29 -0.86
N ILE A 51 1.78 -5.02 -1.07
CA ILE A 51 2.07 -3.93 -0.13
C ILE A 51 0.76 -3.30 0.35
N VAL A 52 0.80 -2.63 1.50
CA VAL A 52 -0.32 -1.84 2.02
C VAL A 52 0.09 -0.37 2.06
N VAL A 53 -0.68 0.48 1.39
CA VAL A 53 -0.51 1.94 1.42
C VAL A 53 -1.84 2.55 1.83
N ASP A 54 -1.85 3.33 2.92
CA ASP A 54 -3.04 3.98 3.48
C ASP A 54 -4.24 3.02 3.68
N GLY A 55 -3.95 1.82 4.17
CA GLY A 55 -4.97 0.77 4.39
C GLY A 55 -5.44 0.06 3.11
N THR A 56 -4.94 0.44 1.94
CA THR A 56 -5.25 -0.20 0.66
C THR A 56 -4.18 -1.21 0.28
N SER A 57 -4.58 -2.41 -0.10
CA SER A 57 -3.67 -3.48 -0.55
C SER A 57 -3.39 -3.35 -2.04
N TYR A 58 -2.12 -3.28 -2.42
CA TYR A 58 -1.66 -3.24 -3.80
C TYR A 58 -1.02 -4.58 -4.15
N LEU A 59 -1.53 -5.19 -5.21
CA LEU A 59 -1.04 -6.47 -5.71
C LEU A 59 -0.31 -6.29 -7.05
N PRO A 60 0.72 -7.10 -7.33
CA PRO A 60 1.40 -7.10 -8.62
C PRO A 60 0.46 -7.55 -9.74
N VAL A 61 0.03 -6.61 -10.59
CA VAL A 61 -0.99 -6.87 -11.63
C VAL A 61 -0.60 -8.01 -12.57
N ARG A 62 0.66 -8.11 -12.97
CA ARG A 62 1.15 -9.14 -13.90
C ARG A 62 1.02 -10.55 -13.33
N GLU A 63 1.33 -10.72 -12.05
CA GLU A 63 1.28 -12.02 -11.39
C GLU A 63 -0.16 -12.44 -11.13
N VAL A 64 -0.98 -11.53 -10.62
CA VAL A 64 -2.41 -11.80 -10.38
C VAL A 64 -3.12 -12.14 -11.69
N ALA A 65 -2.86 -11.39 -12.77
CA ALA A 65 -3.41 -11.71 -14.08
C ALA A 65 -2.95 -13.08 -14.59
N GLY A 66 -1.66 -13.42 -14.44
CA GLY A 66 -1.13 -14.72 -14.81
C GLY A 66 -1.76 -15.89 -14.05
N LEU A 67 -2.08 -15.71 -12.76
CA LEU A 67 -2.82 -16.69 -11.98
C LEU A 67 -4.25 -16.94 -12.51
N LEU A 68 -4.84 -15.94 -13.17
CA LEU A 68 -6.14 -16.02 -13.83
C LEU A 68 -6.04 -16.46 -15.31
N GLY A 69 -4.84 -16.82 -15.77
CA GLY A 69 -4.57 -17.20 -17.15
C GLY A 69 -4.57 -16.02 -18.13
N ALA A 70 -4.63 -14.78 -17.66
CA ALA A 70 -4.64 -13.59 -18.51
C ALA A 70 -3.22 -13.14 -18.87
N GLU A 71 -3.06 -12.66 -20.11
CA GLU A 71 -1.83 -12.03 -20.58
C GLU A 71 -1.85 -10.52 -20.31
N VAL A 72 -0.73 -9.97 -19.83
CA VAL A 72 -0.58 -8.54 -19.56
C VAL A 72 0.44 -7.92 -20.52
N LYS A 73 -0.02 -6.98 -21.34
CA LYS A 73 0.81 -6.17 -22.23
C LYS A 73 0.90 -4.75 -21.71
N TYR A 74 2.09 -4.17 -21.82
CA TYR A 74 2.33 -2.76 -21.55
C TYR A 74 2.77 -2.09 -22.83
N ASP A 75 2.05 -1.04 -23.22
CA ASP A 75 2.41 -0.15 -24.31
C ASP A 75 3.03 1.11 -23.70
N ASP A 76 4.33 1.29 -23.91
CA ASP A 76 5.07 2.41 -23.36
C ASP A 76 4.71 3.76 -24.03
N ALA A 77 4.37 3.73 -25.32
CA ALA A 77 4.04 4.95 -26.06
C ALA A 77 2.76 5.61 -25.54
N THR A 78 1.77 4.78 -25.20
CA THR A 78 0.48 5.24 -24.67
C THR A 78 0.38 5.13 -23.15
N ARG A 79 1.39 4.55 -22.49
CA ARG A 79 1.38 4.18 -21.06
C ARG A 79 0.16 3.33 -20.69
N THR A 80 -0.26 2.46 -21.60
CA THR A 80 -1.47 1.64 -21.45
C THR A 80 -1.09 0.23 -21.01
N ILE A 81 -1.81 -0.28 -20.01
CA ILE A 81 -1.77 -1.70 -19.64
C ILE A 81 -3.01 -2.38 -20.23
N SER A 82 -2.81 -3.42 -21.03
CA SER A 82 -3.88 -4.24 -21.60
C SER A 82 -3.87 -5.63 -20.98
N LEU A 83 -5.04 -6.09 -20.54
CA LEU A 83 -5.25 -7.42 -20.01
C LEU A 83 -6.08 -8.21 -21.02
N GLN A 84 -5.55 -9.36 -21.45
CA GLN A 84 -6.24 -10.23 -22.38
C GLN A 84 -6.48 -11.58 -21.70
N THR A 85 -7.74 -11.84 -21.35
CA THR A 85 -8.14 -13.16 -20.85
C THR A 85 -8.30 -14.11 -22.03
N PRO A 86 -7.89 -15.38 -21.90
CA PRO A 86 -8.20 -16.38 -22.90
C PRO A 86 -9.72 -16.49 -23.03
N VAL A 87 -10.21 -16.51 -24.27
CA VAL A 87 -11.61 -16.82 -24.53
C VAL A 87 -11.80 -18.27 -24.10
N LEU A 88 -12.55 -18.48 -23.02
CA LEU A 88 -13.05 -19.80 -22.69
C LEU A 88 -14.09 -20.15 -23.74
N MET A 89 -13.63 -20.72 -24.84
CA MET A 89 -14.52 -21.35 -25.81
C MET A 89 -15.18 -22.50 -25.07
N ASP A 90 -16.47 -22.35 -24.75
CA ASP A 90 -17.30 -23.46 -24.31
C ASP A 90 -17.15 -24.59 -25.33
N ASP A 91 -16.64 -25.72 -24.86
CA ASP A 91 -16.36 -26.92 -25.60
C ASP A 91 -17.60 -27.39 -26.39
N SER A 92 -18.80 -27.10 -25.88
CA SER A 92 -20.08 -27.41 -26.51
C SER A 92 -20.43 -26.55 -27.73
N MET A 93 -19.69 -25.45 -27.97
CA MET A 93 -19.87 -24.59 -29.15
C MET A 93 -19.06 -25.07 -30.36
N LYS A 94 -18.09 -25.97 -30.20
CA LYS A 94 -17.24 -26.48 -31.29
C LYS A 94 -17.90 -27.56 -32.16
N THR A 95 -19.01 -28.14 -31.70
CA THR A 95 -19.68 -29.27 -32.38
C THR A 95 -20.55 -28.86 -33.57
N ASN A 96 -20.90 -27.57 -33.74
CA ASN A 96 -21.82 -27.14 -34.78
C ASN A 96 -21.15 -26.47 -36.01
N LEU A 97 -19.82 -26.40 -36.06
CA LEU A 97 -19.10 -25.74 -37.16
C LEU A 97 -18.60 -26.68 -38.26
N GLY A 98 -18.96 -27.97 -38.21
CA GLY A 98 -18.62 -28.97 -39.22
C GLY A 98 -19.68 -29.21 -40.29
N GLY A 99 -20.83 -28.52 -40.22
CA GLY A 99 -22.02 -28.79 -41.04
C GLY A 99 -22.28 -27.81 -42.20
N LEU A 100 -21.43 -26.80 -42.40
CA LEU A 100 -21.56 -25.86 -43.51
C LEU A 100 -20.55 -26.21 -44.61
N LYS A 101 -20.94 -27.17 -45.47
CA LYS A 101 -20.41 -27.33 -46.82
C LYS A 101 -21.50 -26.99 -47.81
#